data_AF-A0A1I2SF85-F1
#
_entry.id   AF-A0A1I2SF85-F1
#
_cell.length_a   1.000
_cell.length_b   1.000
_cell.length_c   1.000
_cell.angle_alpha   90.00
_cell.angle_beta   90.00
_cell.angle_gamma   90.00
#
_symmetry.space_group_name_H-M   'P 1'
#
loop_
_entity.id
_entity.type
_entity.pdbx_description
1 polymer ?
#
loop_
_entity_poly.entity_id
_entity_poly.type
_entity_poly.pdbx_seq_one_letter_code
_entity_poly.pdbx_strand_id
1 'polypeptide(L)'
;MQHDCVIGGRCYRYHVPTSPRSLRGSGNAALLSLLLAIAGCATPHKAIDSRPAVSDAPVPPLAGPEPWWRQTGDPVLATLVAQGLDANAGLACRIAALRRQDRAADALAKTLGAALKRLFADKMQAQGRRDREARAQGLADRRARLAEDIALAYVEVRRLQQIGALRSGLIGQYKDNAEIAEFRRQAGLVPALDGALARSQDETARAELGYADARLDEALAALARLVGEKSDTLTTRLGETGALPALSAPSTVAQDKEQGEAHGEDASADAGQREARLSDTLETARRAARDARIAYREGAGNIATLYVAEAAALSVEQALIDARAERVSAAIRSRGAHGDDWARIDVERLASISATAAAPADGGDCGCDCD
;
A
#
# COMPACT_ATOMS: atom_id res chain seq x y z
N MET A 1 48.82 7.83 7.52
CA MET A 1 48.38 6.97 8.64
C MET A 1 46.96 6.54 8.34
N GLN A 2 46.81 5.38 7.69
CA GLN A 2 45.53 4.72 7.43
C GLN A 2 45.23 3.79 8.61
N HIS A 3 44.00 3.85 9.12
CA HIS A 3 43.46 2.83 10.01
C HIS A 3 42.54 1.94 9.19
N ASP A 4 42.91 0.66 9.08
CA ASP A 4 42.08 -0.41 8.56
C ASP A 4 41.25 -1.02 9.70
N CYS A 5 39.96 -1.22 9.47
CA CYS A 5 39.11 -2.07 10.31
C CYS A 5 38.33 -3.02 9.40
N VAL A 6 38.40 -4.32 9.71
CA VAL A 6 37.85 -5.43 8.91
C VAL A 6 36.63 -6.00 9.62
N ILE A 7 35.44 -5.90 9.00
CA ILE A 7 34.34 -6.85 9.20
C ILE A 7 33.69 -7.10 7.83
N GLY A 8 33.68 -8.36 7.37
CA GLY A 8 32.75 -8.82 6.32
C GLY A 8 33.16 -8.63 4.85
N GLY A 9 34.41 -8.85 4.46
CA GLY A 9 34.77 -9.35 3.11
C GLY A 9 34.36 -8.54 1.87
N ARG A 10 34.02 -7.25 1.97
CA ARG A 10 33.80 -6.37 0.81
C ARG A 10 34.48 -5.01 1.01
N CYS A 11 35.38 -4.66 0.10
CA CYS A 11 36.06 -3.37 0.08
C CYS A 11 35.17 -2.30 -0.56
N TYR A 12 34.72 -1.31 0.22
CA TYR A 12 34.09 -0.10 -0.32
C TYR A 12 35.09 1.06 -0.27
N ARG A 13 35.44 1.58 -1.45
CA ARG A 13 36.31 2.74 -1.63
C ARG A 13 35.46 4.01 -1.58
N TYR A 14 35.45 4.73 -0.46
CA TYR A 14 34.81 6.04 -0.36
C TYR A 14 35.64 7.09 -1.12
N HIS A 15 35.08 7.62 -2.21
CA HIS A 15 35.63 8.76 -2.93
C HIS A 15 34.89 10.02 -2.45
N VAL A 16 35.62 11.00 -1.92
CA VAL A 16 35.08 12.31 -1.57
C VAL A 16 35.08 13.17 -2.83
N PRO A 17 33.93 13.71 -3.31
CA PRO A 17 33.93 14.66 -4.41
C PRO A 17 34.14 16.08 -3.87
N THR A 18 35.22 16.71 -4.32
CA THR A 18 35.52 18.14 -4.16
C THR A 18 34.65 18.98 -5.09
N SER A 19 33.91 19.94 -4.53
CA SER A 19 33.10 20.92 -5.26
C SER A 19 33.96 21.86 -6.12
N PRO A 20 33.56 22.21 -7.37
CA PRO A 20 34.11 23.36 -8.06
C PRO A 20 33.24 24.61 -7.88
N ARG A 21 33.94 25.73 -8.06
CA ARG A 21 33.61 27.11 -7.72
C ARG A 21 32.62 27.78 -8.67
N SER A 22 32.09 28.89 -8.16
CA SER A 22 31.34 29.97 -8.81
C SER A 22 31.83 30.39 -10.20
N LEU A 23 30.89 30.81 -11.04
CA LEU A 23 31.13 31.90 -12.00
C LEU A 23 30.00 32.92 -11.94
N ARG A 24 30.45 34.17 -11.78
CA ARG A 24 29.70 35.43 -11.87
C ARG A 24 29.22 35.65 -13.30
N GLY A 25 28.02 36.22 -13.45
CA GLY A 25 27.54 36.81 -14.68
C GLY A 25 26.76 38.09 -14.37
N SER A 26 27.47 39.21 -14.45
CA SER A 26 26.98 40.59 -14.33
C SER A 26 26.31 41.07 -15.61
N GLY A 27 25.25 41.88 -15.50
CA GLY A 27 24.68 42.59 -16.65
C GLY A 27 23.60 43.64 -16.28
N ASN A 28 24.07 44.87 -16.07
CA ASN A 28 23.48 46.21 -16.36
C ASN A 28 21.95 46.34 -16.61
N ALA A 29 21.19 47.12 -15.83
CA ALA A 29 21.11 48.59 -15.74
C ALA A 29 20.35 49.29 -16.91
N ALA A 30 19.16 49.82 -16.62
CA ALA A 30 18.51 51.04 -17.16
C ALA A 30 17.08 51.12 -16.56
N LEU A 31 16.66 52.00 -15.63
CA LEU A 31 16.52 53.47 -15.54
C LEU A 31 15.38 54.11 -16.37
N LEU A 32 14.50 54.81 -15.62
CA LEU A 32 13.54 55.89 -15.96
C LEU A 32 12.31 55.54 -16.83
N SER A 33 11.11 56.12 -16.72
CA SER A 33 10.37 57.03 -15.80
C SER A 33 9.12 57.46 -16.55
N LEU A 34 7.91 57.50 -15.96
CA LEU A 34 6.91 58.53 -16.30
C LEU A 34 5.78 58.65 -15.25
N LEU A 35 5.42 59.90 -14.96
CA LEU A 35 4.57 60.41 -13.87
C LEU A 35 3.13 60.73 -14.32
N LEU A 36 2.24 60.76 -13.31
CA LEU A 36 1.07 61.67 -13.13
C LEU A 36 -0.23 61.34 -13.93
N ALA A 37 -1.47 61.51 -13.44
CA ALA A 37 -2.00 62.35 -12.37
C ALA A 37 -3.51 62.06 -12.02
N ILE A 38 -3.91 62.45 -10.78
CA ILE A 38 -5.21 62.95 -10.23
C ILE A 38 -6.51 62.12 -10.28
N ALA A 39 -7.14 61.92 -9.10
CA ALA A 39 -8.36 62.63 -8.67
C ALA A 39 -8.87 62.09 -7.31
N GLY A 40 -9.07 62.99 -6.34
CA GLY A 40 -9.59 62.69 -5.02
C GLY A 40 -11.11 62.78 -4.92
N CYS A 41 -11.67 62.04 -3.97
CA CYS A 41 -12.94 62.35 -3.31
C CYS A 41 -12.80 61.96 -1.83
N ALA A 42 -12.89 62.97 -0.96
CA ALA A 42 -12.78 62.82 0.49
C ALA A 42 -14.15 62.45 1.08
N THR A 43 -14.19 61.37 1.85
CA THR A 43 -15.30 61.02 2.76
C THR A 43 -14.72 60.82 4.16
N PRO A 44 -15.43 61.23 5.24
CA PRO A 44 -14.86 61.21 6.59
C PRO A 44 -14.86 59.78 7.12
N HIS A 45 -13.68 59.17 7.24
CA HIS A 45 -13.52 57.85 7.84
C HIS A 45 -13.32 57.98 9.36
N LYS A 46 -14.24 57.38 10.11
CA LYS A 46 -14.16 57.18 11.56
C LYS A 46 -12.87 56.39 11.84
N ALA A 47 -11.99 56.89 12.70
CA ALA A 47 -10.76 56.18 13.07
C ALA A 47 -11.11 54.86 13.77
N ILE A 48 -11.05 53.76 13.02
CA ILE A 48 -11.03 52.41 13.56
C ILE A 48 -9.56 52.14 13.92
N ASP A 49 -9.31 51.90 15.20
CA ASP A 49 -8.01 51.53 15.75
C ASP A 49 -7.63 50.14 15.21
N SER A 50 -7.02 50.09 14.02
CA SER A 50 -6.57 48.87 13.37
C SER A 50 -5.21 48.44 13.89
N ARG A 51 -5.17 47.96 15.14
CA ARG A 51 -4.20 46.92 15.47
C ARG A 51 -4.60 45.68 14.68
N PRO A 52 -3.71 45.06 13.88
CA PRO A 52 -4.03 43.78 13.28
C PRO A 52 -4.29 42.81 14.44
N ALA A 53 -5.53 42.39 14.59
CA ALA A 53 -5.85 41.22 15.38
C ALA A 53 -5.11 40.07 14.70
N VAL A 54 -4.03 39.60 15.32
CA VAL A 54 -3.45 38.30 14.98
C VAL A 54 -4.54 37.30 15.32
N SER A 55 -5.32 36.93 14.30
CA SER A 55 -6.25 35.83 14.38
C SER A 55 -5.41 34.58 14.60
N ASP A 56 -5.59 33.92 15.74
CA ASP A 56 -5.18 32.53 15.97
C ASP A 56 -6.02 31.57 15.09
N ALA A 57 -6.16 31.90 13.81
CA ALA A 57 -6.68 30.99 12.82
C ALA A 57 -5.65 29.86 12.69
N PRO A 58 -6.06 28.59 12.80
CA PRO A 58 -5.18 27.48 12.53
C PRO A 58 -4.59 27.69 11.13
N VAL A 59 -3.26 27.80 11.05
CA VAL A 59 -2.57 27.74 9.76
C VAL A 59 -3.07 26.46 9.08
N PRO A 60 -3.70 26.55 7.89
CA PRO A 60 -4.15 25.34 7.20
C PRO A 60 -2.92 24.43 7.08
N PRO A 61 -3.03 23.14 7.45
CA PRO A 61 -1.87 22.27 7.44
C PRO A 61 -1.30 22.32 6.03
N LEU A 62 0.00 22.61 5.91
CA LEU A 62 0.76 22.34 4.68
C LEU A 62 0.40 20.91 4.29
N ALA A 63 -0.35 20.78 3.18
CA ALA A 63 -0.77 19.49 2.68
C ALA A 63 0.52 18.77 2.29
N GLY A 64 0.98 17.86 3.15
CA GLY A 64 2.03 16.92 2.81
C GLY A 64 1.61 16.10 1.58
N PRO A 65 2.56 15.48 0.86
CA PRO A 65 2.22 14.58 -0.23
C PRO A 65 1.16 13.58 0.25
N GLU A 66 0.08 13.48 -0.51
CA GLU A 66 -1.04 12.61 -0.17
C GLU A 66 -0.55 11.16 -0.12
N PRO A 67 -0.89 10.37 0.92
CA PRO A 67 -0.46 8.98 1.02
C PRO A 67 -0.81 8.18 -0.24
N TRP A 68 0.12 7.34 -0.69
CA TRP A 68 0.04 6.69 -2.01
C TRP A 68 -1.23 5.84 -2.22
N TRP A 69 -1.81 5.30 -1.14
CA TRP A 69 -2.99 4.44 -1.22
C TRP A 69 -4.28 5.23 -1.47
N ARG A 70 -4.31 6.55 -1.18
CA ARG A 70 -5.47 7.40 -1.52
C ARG A 70 -5.55 7.67 -3.01
N GLN A 71 -4.43 7.57 -3.71
CA GLN A 71 -4.32 7.73 -5.16
C GLN A 71 -4.74 6.47 -5.93
N THR A 72 -5.12 5.37 -5.24
CA THR A 72 -5.55 4.11 -5.86
C THR A 72 -6.96 4.16 -6.45
N GLY A 73 -7.78 5.13 -6.02
CA GLY A 73 -9.22 5.15 -6.32
C GLY A 73 -10.04 4.09 -5.57
N ASP A 74 -9.45 3.33 -4.64
CA ASP A 74 -10.14 2.35 -3.80
C ASP A 74 -10.43 2.93 -2.39
N PRO A 75 -11.67 3.38 -2.11
CA PRO A 75 -12.02 3.95 -0.81
C PRO A 75 -12.01 2.92 0.34
N VAL A 76 -12.19 1.63 0.03
CA VAL A 76 -12.15 0.56 1.03
C VAL A 76 -10.72 0.38 1.50
N LEU A 77 -9.76 0.28 0.58
CA LEU A 77 -8.33 0.24 0.91
C LEU A 77 -7.91 1.44 1.74
N ALA A 78 -8.32 2.65 1.34
CA ALA A 78 -7.99 3.87 2.06
C ALA A 78 -8.52 3.88 3.50
N THR A 79 -9.72 3.34 3.72
CA THR A 79 -10.33 3.21 5.04
C THR A 79 -9.60 2.18 5.90
N LEU A 80 -9.26 1.02 5.32
CA LEU A 80 -8.54 -0.05 6.01
C LEU A 80 -7.16 0.39 6.49
N VAL A 81 -6.39 1.08 5.64
CA VAL A 81 -5.06 1.58 5.99
C VAL A 81 -5.16 2.64 7.09
N ALA A 82 -6.09 3.59 6.98
CA ALA A 82 -6.30 4.59 8.03
C ALA A 82 -6.67 3.95 9.36
N GLN A 83 -7.65 3.02 9.34
CA GLN A 83 -8.09 2.30 10.53
C GLN A 83 -6.94 1.50 11.17
N GLY A 84 -6.15 0.77 10.40
CA GLY A 84 -5.05 -0.03 10.94
C GLY A 84 -3.91 0.83 11.52
N LEU A 85 -3.60 1.98 10.90
CA LEU A 85 -2.64 2.94 11.45
C LEU A 85 -3.11 3.52 12.79
N ASP A 86 -4.41 3.76 12.96
CA ASP A 86 -4.99 4.31 14.19
C ASP A 86 -5.19 3.25 15.29
N ALA A 87 -5.57 2.02 14.91
CA ALA A 87 -5.84 0.92 15.85
C ALA A 87 -4.58 0.24 16.39
N ASN A 88 -3.41 0.45 15.77
CA ASN A 88 -2.19 -0.24 16.15
C ASN A 88 -1.62 0.27 17.49
N ALA A 89 -1.81 -0.52 18.55
CA ALA A 89 -1.34 -0.21 19.90
C ALA A 89 0.19 0.01 19.97
N GLY A 90 0.97 -0.74 19.19
CA GLY A 90 2.43 -0.62 19.15
C GLY A 90 2.89 0.73 18.56
N LEU A 91 2.20 1.23 17.53
CA LEU A 91 2.43 2.57 16.99
C LEU A 91 2.00 3.65 17.99
N ALA A 92 0.83 3.50 18.62
CA ALA A 92 0.33 4.44 19.63
C ALA A 92 1.31 4.58 20.81
N CYS A 93 1.84 3.47 21.32
CA CYS A 93 2.82 3.46 22.40
C CYS A 93 4.12 4.18 21.99
N ARG A 94 4.63 3.94 20.78
CA ARG A 94 5.83 4.61 20.25
C ARG A 94 5.64 6.11 20.06
N ILE A 95 4.48 6.54 19.57
CA ILE A 95 4.11 7.96 19.48
C ILE A 95 4.11 8.60 20.88
N ALA A 96 3.52 7.94 21.87
CA ALA A 96 3.52 8.42 23.24
C ALA A 96 4.93 8.51 23.85
N ALA A 97 5.79 7.51 23.56
CA ALA A 97 7.18 7.50 23.99
C ALA A 97 7.98 8.68 23.39
N LEU A 98 7.81 8.95 22.09
CA LEU A 98 8.43 10.10 21.43
C LEU A 98 8.00 11.43 22.07
N ARG A 99 6.70 11.60 22.35
CA ARG A 99 6.17 12.79 23.05
C ARG A 99 6.69 12.94 24.48
N ARG A 100 6.90 11.84 25.22
CA ARG A 100 7.48 11.90 26.58
C ARG A 100 8.94 12.37 26.54
N GLN A 101 9.70 11.88 25.56
CA GLN A 101 11.10 12.28 25.36
C GLN A 101 11.23 13.76 24.98
N ASP A 102 10.38 14.25 24.08
CA ASP A 102 10.34 15.67 23.69
C ASP A 102 10.07 16.56 24.92
N ARG A 103 9.07 16.21 25.74
CA ARG A 103 8.77 16.94 26.99
C ARG A 103 9.93 16.89 28.01
N ALA A 104 10.61 15.76 28.13
CA ALA A 104 11.76 15.61 29.02
C ALA A 104 12.95 16.46 28.56
N ALA A 105 13.21 16.50 27.25
CA ALA A 105 14.24 17.34 26.66
C ALA A 105 13.95 18.84 26.88
N ASP A 106 12.70 19.27 26.72
CA ASP A 106 12.27 20.64 26.98
C ASP A 106 12.39 21.01 28.46
N ALA A 107 12.01 20.09 29.37
CA ALA A 107 12.16 20.30 30.81
C ALA A 107 13.63 20.45 31.21
N LEU A 108 14.52 19.60 30.70
CA LEU A 108 15.97 19.69 30.92
C LEU A 108 16.55 21.01 30.37
N ALA A 109 16.07 21.45 29.20
CA ALA A 109 16.50 22.71 28.59
C ALA A 109 16.10 23.95 29.41
N LYS A 110 15.04 23.85 30.24
CA LYS A 110 14.59 24.89 31.18
C LYS A 110 15.37 24.88 32.49
N THR A 111 15.80 23.71 32.97
CA THR A 111 16.53 23.57 34.25
C THR A 111 18.03 23.84 34.14
N LEU A 112 18.62 23.62 32.96
CA LEU A 112 20.02 23.97 32.70
C LEU A 112 20.22 25.49 32.72
N GLY A 113 20.93 26.00 33.74
CA GLY A 113 21.30 27.41 33.84
C GLY A 113 22.09 27.92 32.62
N ALA A 114 21.96 29.22 32.33
CA ALA A 114 22.52 29.84 31.12
C ALA A 114 24.04 29.62 30.93
N ALA A 115 24.79 29.49 32.03
CA ALA A 115 26.23 29.23 32.01
C ALA A 115 26.61 27.81 31.55
N LEU A 116 25.88 26.78 32.03
CA LEU A 116 26.13 25.38 31.64
C LEU A 116 25.66 25.12 30.21
N LYS A 117 24.56 25.77 29.81
CA LYS A 117 24.04 25.76 28.44
C LYS A 117 25.12 26.26 27.47
N ARG A 118 25.80 27.37 27.75
CA ARG A 118 26.86 27.89 26.87
C ARG A 118 28.06 26.96 26.65
N LEU A 119 28.38 26.07 27.60
CA LEU A 119 29.57 25.21 27.53
C LEU A 119 29.33 23.86 26.85
N PHE A 120 28.13 23.27 27.02
CA PHE A 120 27.84 21.92 26.54
C PHE A 120 26.63 21.82 25.61
N ALA A 121 25.86 22.90 25.42
CA ALA A 121 24.60 22.85 24.67
C ALA A 121 24.78 22.41 23.22
N ASP A 122 25.74 22.94 22.48
CA ASP A 122 25.77 22.70 21.03
C ASP A 122 25.95 21.21 20.69
N LYS A 123 26.87 20.52 21.37
CA LYS A 123 27.12 19.09 21.15
C LYS A 123 26.01 18.21 21.70
N MET A 124 25.54 18.48 22.93
CA MET A 124 24.41 17.75 23.54
C MET A 124 23.11 17.94 22.76
N GLN A 125 22.81 19.15 22.30
CA GLN A 125 21.62 19.46 21.50
C GLN A 125 21.74 18.88 20.09
N ALA A 126 22.93 18.88 19.47
CA ALA A 126 23.13 18.21 18.19
C ALA A 126 22.92 16.69 18.32
N GLN A 127 23.44 16.07 19.37
CA GLN A 127 23.23 14.64 19.63
C GLN A 127 21.77 14.33 19.95
N GLY A 128 21.12 15.11 20.82
CA GLY A 128 19.71 14.94 21.14
C GLY A 128 18.78 15.11 19.93
N ARG A 129 19.09 16.05 19.01
CA ARG A 129 18.38 16.20 17.74
C ARG A 129 18.54 14.97 16.85
N ARG A 130 19.76 14.47 16.68
CA ARG A 130 20.03 13.25 15.90
C ARG A 130 19.30 12.03 16.46
N ASP A 131 19.33 11.85 17.79
CA ASP A 131 18.64 10.73 18.44
C ASP A 131 17.12 10.83 18.28
N ARG A 132 16.56 12.05 18.36
CA ARG A 132 15.14 12.31 18.10
C ARG A 132 14.78 12.01 16.64
N GLU A 133 15.56 12.51 15.69
CA GLU A 133 15.38 12.30 14.25
C GLU A 133 15.42 10.80 13.92
N ALA A 134 16.39 10.05 14.45
CA ALA A 134 16.49 8.61 14.25
C ALA A 134 15.26 7.85 14.79
N ARG A 135 14.72 8.26 15.96
CA ARG A 135 13.49 7.67 16.51
C ARG A 135 12.26 8.02 15.69
N ALA A 136 12.15 9.27 15.22
CA ALA A 136 11.05 9.71 14.37
C ALA A 136 11.08 8.96 13.03
N GLN A 137 12.26 8.79 12.44
CA GLN A 137 12.47 7.95 11.25
C GLN A 137 12.06 6.51 11.50
N GLY A 138 12.53 5.88 12.58
CA GLY A 138 12.14 4.51 12.92
C GLY A 138 10.64 4.31 13.21
N LEU A 139 9.91 5.37 13.60
CA LEU A 139 8.45 5.35 13.71
C LEU A 139 7.77 5.52 12.35
N ALA A 140 8.25 6.45 11.52
CA ALA A 140 7.77 6.65 10.15
C ALA A 140 7.92 5.36 9.33
N ASP A 141 9.08 4.72 9.46
CA ASP A 141 9.40 3.43 8.87
C ASP A 141 8.37 2.36 9.24
N ARG A 142 8.00 2.24 10.51
CA ARG A 142 7.00 1.24 10.95
C ARG A 142 5.60 1.56 10.46
N ARG A 143 5.21 2.85 10.41
CA ARG A 143 3.93 3.28 9.85
C ARG A 143 3.84 2.92 8.37
N ALA A 144 4.92 3.15 7.62
CA ALA A 144 5.03 2.75 6.23
C ALA A 144 4.86 1.24 6.02
N ARG A 145 5.60 0.43 6.79
CA ARG A 145 5.51 -1.04 6.67
C ARG A 145 4.12 -1.55 7.04
N LEU A 146 3.48 -1.00 8.07
CA LEU A 146 2.12 -1.40 8.42
C LEU A 146 1.13 -1.04 7.30
N ALA A 147 1.26 0.13 6.67
CA ALA A 147 0.40 0.51 5.55
C ALA A 147 0.60 -0.43 4.34
N GLU A 148 1.85 -0.81 4.05
CA GLU A 148 2.18 -1.81 3.03
C GLU A 148 1.59 -3.19 3.36
N ASP A 149 1.78 -3.68 4.58
CA ASP A 149 1.27 -4.97 5.04
C ASP A 149 -0.26 -5.06 4.92
N ILE A 150 -0.98 -4.00 5.34
CA ILE A 150 -2.44 -3.91 5.21
C ILE A 150 -2.84 -3.98 3.73
N ALA A 151 -2.15 -3.24 2.86
CA ALA A 151 -2.49 -3.19 1.45
C ALA A 151 -2.22 -4.53 0.74
N LEU A 152 -1.11 -5.19 1.03
CA LEU A 152 -0.79 -6.52 0.50
C LEU A 152 -1.80 -7.57 0.99
N ALA A 153 -2.17 -7.55 2.28
CA ALA A 153 -3.19 -8.44 2.82
C ALA A 153 -4.57 -8.20 2.18
N TYR A 154 -4.92 -6.94 1.90
CA TYR A 154 -6.16 -6.61 1.19
C TYR A 154 -6.17 -7.10 -0.26
N VAL A 155 -5.05 -6.96 -0.98
CA VAL A 155 -4.91 -7.50 -2.34
C VAL A 155 -5.09 -9.02 -2.35
N GLU A 156 -4.53 -9.72 -1.35
CA GLU A 156 -4.69 -11.17 -1.21
C GLU A 156 -6.15 -11.57 -0.99
N VAL A 157 -6.89 -10.85 -0.14
CA VAL A 157 -8.34 -11.06 0.04
C VAL A 157 -9.08 -10.88 -1.28
N ARG A 158 -8.81 -9.81 -2.03
CA ARG A 158 -9.46 -9.56 -3.33
C ARG A 158 -9.12 -10.62 -4.38
N ARG A 159 -7.88 -11.13 -4.40
CA ARG A 159 -7.46 -12.24 -5.26
C ARG A 159 -8.26 -13.51 -4.94
N LEU A 160 -8.36 -13.87 -3.66
CA LEU A 160 -9.08 -15.07 -3.22
C LEU A 160 -10.59 -14.97 -3.43
N GLN A 161 -11.19 -13.79 -3.25
CA GLN A 161 -12.60 -13.54 -3.62
C GLN A 161 -12.86 -13.80 -5.12
N GLN A 162 -11.95 -13.37 -6.00
CA GLN A 162 -12.08 -13.62 -7.44
C GLN A 162 -11.92 -15.10 -7.79
N ILE A 163 -10.99 -15.82 -7.13
CA ILE A 163 -10.83 -17.27 -7.30
C ILE A 163 -12.07 -18.02 -6.82
N GLY A 164 -12.61 -17.64 -5.66
CA GLY A 164 -13.85 -18.21 -5.13
C GLY A 164 -15.03 -17.99 -6.09
N ALA A 165 -15.20 -16.77 -6.60
CA ALA A 165 -16.23 -16.42 -7.58
C ALA A 165 -16.08 -17.19 -8.91
N LEU A 166 -14.85 -17.35 -9.39
CA LEU A 166 -14.55 -18.15 -10.59
C LEU A 166 -14.96 -19.61 -10.41
N ARG A 167 -14.58 -20.21 -9.27
CA ARG A 167 -14.86 -21.63 -8.98
C ARG A 167 -16.34 -21.87 -8.72
N SER A 168 -16.99 -21.02 -7.91
CA SER A 168 -18.41 -21.15 -7.61
C SER A 168 -19.29 -21.02 -8.86
N GLY A 169 -18.90 -20.16 -9.81
CA GLY A 169 -19.57 -20.02 -11.10
C GLY A 169 -19.51 -21.26 -12.01
N LEU A 170 -18.57 -22.20 -11.76
CA LEU A 170 -18.39 -23.40 -12.57
C LEU A 170 -18.95 -24.68 -11.93
N ILE A 171 -19.22 -24.69 -10.62
CA ILE A 171 -19.73 -25.90 -9.93
C ILE A 171 -21.01 -26.43 -10.55
N GLY A 172 -21.97 -25.55 -10.88
CA GLY A 172 -23.21 -25.95 -11.52
C GLY A 172 -22.97 -26.65 -12.86
N GLN A 173 -22.02 -26.16 -13.65
CA GLN A 173 -21.68 -26.75 -14.94
C GLN A 173 -21.07 -28.14 -14.81
N TYR A 174 -20.17 -28.37 -13.86
CA TYR A 174 -19.58 -29.70 -13.65
C TYR A 174 -20.61 -30.72 -13.17
N LYS A 175 -21.52 -30.28 -12.28
CA LYS A 175 -22.65 -31.09 -11.85
C LYS A 175 -23.56 -31.47 -13.03
N ASP A 176 -23.96 -30.49 -13.85
CA ASP A 176 -24.80 -30.74 -15.02
C ASP A 176 -24.13 -31.70 -16.01
N ASN A 177 -22.82 -31.55 -16.23
CA ASN A 177 -22.04 -32.45 -17.07
C ASN A 177 -22.04 -33.89 -16.52
N ALA A 178 -21.92 -34.06 -15.20
CA ALA A 178 -21.99 -35.37 -14.54
C ALA A 178 -23.38 -36.01 -14.65
N GLU A 179 -24.46 -35.23 -14.50
CA GLU A 179 -25.84 -35.71 -14.67
C GLU A 179 -26.10 -36.14 -16.11
N ILE A 180 -25.70 -35.34 -17.10
CA ILE A 180 -25.85 -35.68 -18.53
C ILE A 180 -25.07 -36.95 -18.89
N ALA A 181 -23.82 -37.07 -18.43
CA ALA A 181 -23.01 -38.26 -18.68
C ALA A 181 -23.64 -39.52 -18.06
N GLU A 182 -24.23 -39.39 -16.87
CA GLU A 182 -24.93 -40.49 -16.21
C GLU A 182 -26.21 -40.90 -16.95
N PHE A 183 -27.02 -39.95 -17.43
CA PHE A 183 -28.19 -40.27 -18.26
C PHE A 183 -27.82 -40.95 -19.57
N ARG A 184 -26.77 -40.47 -20.25
CA ARG A 184 -26.27 -41.10 -21.48
C ARG A 184 -25.76 -42.53 -21.23
N ARG A 185 -25.13 -42.77 -20.08
CA ARG A 185 -24.66 -44.11 -19.66
C ARG A 185 -25.84 -45.05 -19.43
N GLN A 186 -26.87 -44.61 -18.72
CA GLN A 186 -28.08 -45.42 -18.46
C GLN A 186 -28.83 -45.76 -19.76
N ALA A 187 -28.78 -44.88 -20.75
CA ALA A 187 -29.31 -45.13 -22.08
C ALA A 187 -28.40 -46.01 -22.98
N GLY A 188 -27.21 -46.41 -22.51
CA GLY A 188 -26.25 -47.18 -23.29
C GLY A 188 -25.56 -46.40 -24.42
N LEU A 189 -25.60 -45.06 -24.39
CA LEU A 189 -25.03 -44.19 -25.44
C LEU A 189 -23.53 -43.89 -25.24
N VAL A 190 -23.02 -44.05 -24.01
CA VAL A 190 -21.61 -43.82 -23.66
C VAL A 190 -21.09 -44.91 -22.71
N PRO A 191 -19.77 -45.15 -22.65
CA PRO A 191 -19.16 -46.10 -21.71
C PRO A 191 -19.42 -45.73 -20.24
N ALA A 192 -19.37 -46.73 -19.35
CA ALA A 192 -19.49 -46.49 -17.91
C ALA A 192 -18.39 -45.57 -17.34
N LEU A 193 -17.23 -45.54 -18.00
CA LEU A 193 -16.10 -44.69 -17.65
C LEU A 193 -16.46 -43.20 -17.73
N ASP A 194 -17.26 -42.77 -18.71
CA ASP A 194 -17.59 -41.36 -18.93
C ASP A 194 -18.38 -40.78 -17.75
N GLY A 195 -19.40 -41.51 -17.26
CA GLY A 195 -20.17 -41.11 -16.09
C GLY A 195 -19.32 -41.11 -14.81
N ALA A 196 -18.40 -42.08 -14.66
CA ALA A 196 -17.49 -42.10 -13.51
C ALA A 196 -16.49 -40.93 -13.53
N LEU A 197 -15.94 -40.61 -14.70
CA LEU A 197 -15.04 -39.49 -14.91
C LEU A 197 -15.74 -38.16 -14.60
N ALA A 198 -16.92 -37.91 -15.16
CA ALA A 198 -17.65 -36.67 -14.93
C ALA A 198 -18.02 -36.47 -13.44
N ARG A 199 -18.44 -37.54 -12.74
CA ARG A 199 -18.66 -37.48 -11.28
C ARG A 199 -17.40 -37.14 -10.52
N SER A 200 -16.26 -37.76 -10.85
CA SER A 200 -14.99 -37.46 -10.17
C SER A 200 -14.58 -35.98 -10.32
N GLN A 201 -14.93 -35.35 -11.43
CA GLN A 201 -14.64 -33.94 -11.70
C GLN A 201 -15.52 -33.00 -10.88
N ASP A 202 -16.83 -33.27 -10.78
CA ASP A 202 -17.75 -32.51 -9.93
C ASP A 202 -17.29 -32.56 -8.46
N GLU A 203 -16.97 -33.75 -7.95
CA GLU A 203 -16.48 -33.88 -6.57
C GLU A 203 -15.13 -33.17 -6.36
N THR A 204 -14.21 -33.26 -7.33
CA THR A 204 -12.96 -32.50 -7.29
C THR A 204 -13.21 -31.00 -7.27
N ALA A 205 -14.11 -30.49 -8.13
CA ALA A 205 -14.42 -29.08 -8.21
C ALA A 205 -15.03 -28.54 -6.90
N ARG A 206 -15.91 -29.32 -6.24
CA ARG A 206 -16.47 -28.95 -4.93
C ARG A 206 -15.42 -28.93 -3.83
N ALA A 207 -14.53 -29.92 -3.78
CA ALA A 207 -13.45 -29.95 -2.79
C ALA A 207 -12.52 -28.74 -2.95
N GLU A 208 -12.21 -28.40 -4.19
CA GLU A 208 -11.41 -27.24 -4.57
C GLU A 208 -12.06 -25.89 -4.23
N LEU A 209 -13.39 -25.78 -4.34
CA LEU A 209 -14.13 -24.60 -3.86
C LEU A 209 -13.99 -24.46 -2.33
N GLY A 210 -14.18 -25.56 -1.59
CA GLY A 210 -14.00 -25.55 -0.14
C GLY A 210 -12.57 -25.18 0.29
N TYR A 211 -11.56 -25.58 -0.48
CA TYR A 211 -10.17 -25.13 -0.25
C TYR A 211 -10.00 -23.62 -0.49
N ALA A 212 -10.62 -23.07 -1.54
CA ALA A 212 -10.60 -21.64 -1.82
C ALA A 212 -11.30 -20.83 -0.71
N ASP A 213 -12.42 -21.32 -0.18
CA ASP A 213 -13.16 -20.68 0.91
C ASP A 213 -12.32 -20.62 2.19
N ALA A 214 -11.70 -21.74 2.59
CA ALA A 214 -10.82 -21.78 3.77
C ALA A 214 -9.61 -20.84 3.62
N ARG A 215 -9.09 -20.68 2.40
CA ARG A 215 -8.00 -19.75 2.09
C ARG A 215 -8.44 -18.30 2.21
N LEU A 216 -9.64 -17.97 1.74
CA LEU A 216 -10.25 -16.64 1.88
C LEU A 216 -10.47 -16.30 3.36
N ASP A 217 -10.99 -17.24 4.15
CA ASP A 217 -11.20 -17.05 5.59
C ASP A 217 -9.90 -16.73 6.33
N GLU A 218 -8.82 -17.44 6.01
CA GLU A 218 -7.51 -17.18 6.63
C GLU A 218 -6.95 -15.81 6.24
N ALA A 219 -7.12 -15.40 4.98
CA ALA A 219 -6.70 -14.08 4.50
C ALA A 219 -7.51 -12.95 5.15
N LEU A 220 -8.82 -13.12 5.30
CA LEU A 220 -9.69 -12.19 6.02
C LEU A 220 -9.28 -12.08 7.50
N ALA A 221 -9.00 -13.19 8.16
CA ALA A 221 -8.52 -13.19 9.54
C ALA A 221 -7.15 -12.50 9.67
N ALA A 222 -6.26 -12.65 8.70
CA ALA A 222 -4.97 -11.96 8.66
C ALA A 222 -5.14 -10.44 8.51
N LEU A 223 -5.96 -9.99 7.58
CA LEU A 223 -6.28 -8.57 7.39
C LEU A 223 -6.96 -7.98 8.63
N ALA A 224 -7.91 -8.70 9.23
CA ALA A 224 -8.62 -8.29 10.45
C ALA A 224 -7.66 -7.98 11.61
N ARG A 225 -6.63 -8.81 11.80
CA ARG A 225 -5.58 -8.57 12.81
C ARG A 225 -4.79 -7.30 12.53
N LEU A 226 -4.46 -7.01 11.27
CA LEU A 226 -3.70 -5.81 10.90
C LEU A 226 -4.50 -4.53 11.09
N VAL A 227 -5.82 -4.55 10.83
CA VAL A 227 -6.70 -3.37 10.96
C VAL A 227 -7.37 -3.23 12.33
N GLY A 228 -7.11 -4.16 13.26
CA GLY A 228 -7.65 -4.14 14.62
C GLY A 228 -9.17 -4.35 14.68
N GLU A 229 -9.73 -5.15 13.78
CA GLU A 229 -11.18 -5.42 13.70
C GLU A 229 -11.49 -6.92 13.87
N LYS A 230 -12.74 -7.25 14.20
CA LYS A 230 -13.19 -8.65 14.24
C LYS A 230 -13.36 -9.17 12.81
N SER A 231 -12.98 -10.43 12.59
CA SER A 231 -13.07 -11.07 11.27
C SER A 231 -14.47 -10.98 10.68
N ASP A 232 -15.52 -11.34 11.43
CA ASP A 232 -16.91 -11.34 10.93
C ASP A 232 -17.40 -9.95 10.48
N THR A 233 -17.01 -8.91 11.22
CA THR A 233 -17.34 -7.51 10.89
C THR A 233 -16.63 -7.10 9.61
N LEU A 234 -15.35 -7.44 9.47
CA LEU A 234 -14.59 -7.17 8.27
C LEU A 234 -15.15 -7.94 7.05
N THR A 235 -15.49 -9.21 7.20
CA THR A 235 -16.12 -10.03 6.15
C THR A 235 -17.41 -9.40 5.67
N THR A 236 -18.28 -8.97 6.60
CA THR A 236 -19.55 -8.29 6.27
C THR A 236 -19.31 -7.00 5.49
N ARG A 237 -18.28 -6.23 5.87
CA ARG A 237 -17.94 -4.96 5.22
C ARG A 237 -17.34 -5.13 3.83
N LEU A 238 -16.53 -6.18 3.64
CA LEU A 238 -15.85 -6.44 2.37
C LEU A 238 -16.71 -7.20 1.34
N GLY A 239 -17.76 -7.89 1.82
CA GLY A 239 -18.67 -8.68 1.00
C GLY A 239 -18.05 -9.97 0.47
N GLU A 240 -18.79 -10.68 -0.37
CA GLU A 240 -18.35 -11.96 -0.97
C GLU A 240 -17.43 -11.76 -2.18
N THR A 241 -17.56 -10.65 -2.90
CA THR A 241 -16.81 -10.36 -4.13
C THR A 241 -16.25 -8.94 -4.14
N GLY A 242 -15.12 -8.74 -4.84
CA GLY A 242 -14.51 -7.43 -5.00
C GLY A 242 -13.43 -7.40 -6.07
N ALA A 243 -13.24 -6.21 -6.66
CA ALA A 243 -12.19 -5.98 -7.63
C ALA A 243 -10.82 -5.77 -6.95
N LEU A 244 -9.75 -6.09 -7.67
CA LEU A 244 -8.40 -5.68 -7.27
C LEU A 244 -8.26 -4.16 -7.42
N PRO A 245 -7.50 -3.48 -6.54
CA PRO A 245 -7.22 -2.05 -6.66
C PRO A 245 -6.61 -1.69 -8.02
N ALA A 246 -7.04 -0.56 -8.59
CA ALA A 246 -6.49 -0.01 -9.81
C ALA A 246 -5.15 0.69 -9.54
N LEU A 247 -4.12 -0.10 -9.25
CA LEU A 247 -2.76 0.38 -9.06
C LEU A 247 -1.95 0.20 -10.35
N SER A 248 -1.53 1.32 -10.93
CA SER A 248 -0.46 1.35 -11.94
C SER A 248 0.87 1.60 -11.23
N ALA A 249 1.94 0.98 -11.73
CA ALA A 249 3.28 1.33 -11.29
C ALA A 249 3.54 2.82 -11.57
N PRO A 250 4.26 3.52 -10.68
CA PRO A 250 4.61 4.90 -10.94
C PRO A 250 5.38 4.99 -12.26
N SER A 251 4.91 5.84 -13.18
CA SER A 251 5.68 6.22 -14.35
C SER A 251 6.80 7.14 -13.88
N THR A 252 7.96 6.59 -13.56
CA THR A 252 9.17 7.37 -13.28
C THR A 252 9.62 8.03 -14.59
N VAL A 253 9.19 9.27 -14.79
CA VAL A 253 9.89 10.19 -15.68
C VAL A 253 11.23 10.46 -15.02
N ALA A 254 12.29 10.08 -15.73
CA ALA A 254 13.69 10.17 -15.35
C ALA A 254 14.05 11.37 -14.46
N GLN A 255 14.59 11.09 -13.28
CA GLN A 255 15.70 11.84 -12.68
C GLN A 255 16.30 11.05 -11.50
N ASP A 256 17.61 10.81 -11.62
CA ASP A 256 18.56 10.26 -10.64
C ASP A 256 18.39 8.79 -10.22
N LYS A 257 18.88 7.89 -11.09
CA LYS A 257 18.87 6.43 -10.85
C LYS A 257 19.96 5.95 -9.89
N GLU A 258 19.58 5.56 -8.68
CA GLU A 258 20.39 4.66 -7.84
C GLU A 258 20.08 3.17 -8.17
N GLN A 259 21.08 2.31 -7.99
CA GLN A 259 21.11 0.91 -8.48
C GLN A 259 19.99 0.00 -7.96
N GLY A 260 19.20 0.42 -6.96
CA GLY A 260 18.02 -0.31 -6.47
C GLY A 260 16.78 -0.19 -7.37
N GLU A 261 16.75 0.80 -8.27
CA GLU A 261 15.56 1.17 -9.06
C GLU A 261 15.32 0.27 -10.27
N ALA A 262 16.39 -0.23 -10.90
CA ALA A 262 16.30 -1.09 -12.08
C ALA A 262 15.48 -2.36 -11.79
N HIS A 263 15.71 -2.99 -10.62
CA HIS A 263 15.06 -4.24 -10.26
C HIS A 263 13.55 -4.12 -10.01
N GLY A 264 13.08 -2.96 -9.51
CA GLY A 264 11.65 -2.73 -9.24
C GLY A 264 10.83 -2.42 -10.49
N GLU A 265 11.39 -1.60 -11.39
CA GLU A 265 10.78 -1.26 -12.68
C GLU A 265 10.70 -2.51 -13.59
N ASP A 266 11.78 -3.29 -13.67
CA ASP A 266 11.84 -4.52 -14.45
C ASP A 266 10.82 -5.56 -13.96
N ALA A 267 10.65 -5.69 -12.64
CA ALA A 267 9.68 -6.61 -12.05
C ALA A 267 8.23 -6.22 -12.36
N SER A 268 7.89 -4.92 -12.31
CA SER A 268 6.55 -4.46 -12.67
C SER A 268 6.29 -4.59 -14.18
N ALA A 269 7.30 -4.38 -15.01
CA ALA A 269 7.20 -4.55 -16.46
C ALA A 269 7.00 -6.03 -16.83
N ASP A 270 7.73 -6.97 -16.21
CA ASP A 270 7.51 -8.42 -16.41
C ASP A 270 6.10 -8.83 -15.96
N ALA A 271 5.65 -8.35 -14.80
CA ALA A 271 4.30 -8.63 -14.31
C ALA A 271 3.21 -8.13 -15.29
N GLY A 272 3.37 -6.93 -15.85
CA GLY A 272 2.47 -6.41 -16.88
C GLY A 272 2.47 -7.21 -18.19
N GLN A 273 3.63 -7.64 -18.66
CA GLN A 273 3.74 -8.48 -19.86
C GLN A 273 3.16 -9.88 -19.64
N ARG A 274 3.32 -10.46 -18.44
CA ARG A 274 2.73 -11.73 -18.04
C ARG A 274 1.19 -11.65 -18.08
N GLU A 275 0.60 -10.60 -17.50
CA GLU A 275 -0.85 -10.37 -17.55
C GLU A 275 -1.35 -10.31 -19.01
N ALA A 276 -0.69 -9.55 -19.88
CA ALA A 276 -1.08 -9.42 -21.28
C ALA A 276 -1.04 -10.76 -22.04
N ARG A 277 0.02 -11.55 -21.86
CA ARG A 277 0.14 -12.90 -22.48
C ARG A 277 -0.95 -13.86 -21.99
N LEU A 278 -1.26 -13.83 -20.70
CA LEU A 278 -2.32 -14.67 -20.12
C LEU A 278 -3.71 -14.25 -20.60
N SER A 279 -3.96 -12.96 -20.79
CA SER A 279 -5.24 -12.48 -21.32
C SER A 279 -5.53 -13.01 -22.73
N ASP A 280 -4.53 -13.00 -23.62
CA ASP A 280 -4.66 -13.58 -24.98
C ASP A 280 -4.82 -15.11 -24.93
N THR A 281 -4.03 -15.78 -24.09
CA THR A 281 -4.12 -17.23 -23.88
C THR A 281 -5.51 -17.64 -23.37
N LEU A 282 -6.11 -16.85 -22.48
CA LEU A 282 -7.44 -17.11 -21.92
C LEU A 282 -8.52 -17.07 -22.99
N GLU A 283 -8.43 -16.16 -23.94
CA GLU A 283 -9.41 -16.06 -25.03
C GLU A 283 -9.40 -17.34 -25.88
N THR A 284 -8.22 -17.85 -26.18
CA THR A 284 -8.03 -19.10 -26.91
C THR A 284 -8.48 -20.32 -26.11
N ALA A 285 -8.15 -20.40 -24.82
CA ALA A 285 -8.58 -21.49 -23.95
C ALA A 285 -10.12 -21.53 -23.80
N ARG A 286 -10.77 -20.37 -23.65
CA ARG A 286 -12.24 -20.27 -23.59
C ARG A 286 -12.92 -20.65 -24.92
N ARG A 287 -12.32 -20.32 -26.07
CA ARG A 287 -12.81 -20.81 -27.37
C ARG A 287 -12.77 -22.33 -27.42
N ALA A 288 -11.63 -22.93 -27.10
CA ALA A 288 -11.46 -24.39 -27.10
C ALA A 288 -12.47 -25.10 -26.18
N ALA A 289 -12.73 -24.56 -24.98
CA ALA A 289 -13.76 -25.08 -24.08
C ALA A 289 -15.18 -25.00 -24.67
N ARG A 290 -15.53 -23.89 -25.36
CA ARG A 290 -16.84 -23.77 -26.03
C ARG A 290 -16.97 -24.77 -27.17
N ASP A 291 -15.95 -24.91 -28.00
CA ASP A 291 -15.96 -25.84 -29.15
C ASP A 291 -16.05 -27.29 -28.67
N ALA A 292 -15.27 -27.67 -27.65
CA ALA A 292 -15.34 -28.99 -27.03
C ALA A 292 -16.73 -29.28 -26.44
N ARG A 293 -17.40 -28.26 -25.88
CA ARG A 293 -18.76 -28.40 -25.35
C ARG A 293 -19.78 -28.64 -26.46
N ILE A 294 -19.69 -27.90 -27.56
CA ILE A 294 -20.55 -28.09 -28.73
C ILE A 294 -20.36 -29.52 -29.27
N ALA A 295 -19.11 -29.95 -29.49
CA ALA A 295 -18.80 -31.29 -29.97
C ALA A 295 -19.33 -32.39 -29.04
N TYR A 296 -19.21 -32.24 -27.72
CA TYR A 296 -19.74 -33.21 -26.75
C TYR A 296 -21.28 -33.27 -26.78
N ARG A 297 -21.95 -32.12 -26.91
CA ARG A 297 -23.42 -32.06 -27.00
C ARG A 297 -23.94 -32.71 -28.28
N GLU A 298 -23.26 -32.48 -29.39
CA GLU A 298 -23.58 -33.07 -30.70
C GLU A 298 -23.18 -34.56 -30.82
N GLY A 299 -22.45 -35.10 -29.84
CA GLY A 299 -21.95 -36.47 -29.85
C GLY A 299 -20.74 -36.71 -30.76
N ALA A 300 -20.20 -35.64 -31.36
CA ALA A 300 -18.96 -35.67 -32.15
C ALA A 300 -17.69 -35.68 -31.27
N GLY A 301 -17.82 -35.41 -29.97
CA GLY A 301 -16.73 -35.43 -28.98
C GLY A 301 -17.08 -36.25 -27.73
N ASN A 302 -16.07 -36.53 -26.90
CA ASN A 302 -16.21 -37.25 -25.64
C ASN A 302 -16.01 -36.34 -24.42
N ILE A 303 -16.44 -36.81 -23.23
CA ILE A 303 -16.38 -36.03 -21.99
C ILE A 303 -14.94 -35.72 -21.55
N ALA A 304 -13.97 -36.59 -21.88
CA ALA A 304 -12.58 -36.38 -21.53
C ALA A 304 -11.99 -35.16 -22.26
N THR A 305 -12.29 -34.98 -23.55
CA THR A 305 -11.89 -33.79 -24.31
C THR A 305 -12.53 -32.52 -23.76
N LEU A 306 -13.82 -32.56 -23.42
CA LEU A 306 -14.51 -31.43 -22.79
C LEU A 306 -13.84 -31.03 -21.49
N TYR A 307 -13.57 -32.00 -20.62
CA TYR A 307 -12.91 -31.75 -19.35
C TYR A 307 -11.53 -31.12 -19.51
N VAL A 308 -10.68 -31.68 -20.38
CA VAL A 308 -9.32 -31.14 -20.59
C VAL A 308 -9.39 -29.68 -21.06
N ALA A 309 -10.31 -29.35 -21.97
CA ALA A 309 -10.49 -27.98 -22.44
C ALA A 309 -11.02 -27.04 -21.35
N GLU A 310 -11.99 -27.48 -20.54
CA GLU A 310 -12.54 -26.70 -19.42
C GLU A 310 -11.50 -26.48 -18.30
N ALA A 311 -10.75 -27.52 -17.92
CA ALA A 311 -9.68 -27.43 -16.93
C ALA A 311 -8.52 -26.53 -17.42
N ALA A 312 -8.21 -26.55 -18.71
CA ALA A 312 -7.24 -25.63 -19.30
C ALA A 312 -7.74 -24.17 -19.25
N ALA A 313 -9.01 -23.92 -19.59
CA ALA A 313 -9.58 -22.57 -19.48
C ALA A 313 -9.61 -22.05 -18.04
N LEU A 314 -10.02 -22.89 -17.08
CA LEU A 314 -10.03 -22.55 -15.66
C LEU A 314 -8.62 -22.25 -15.14
N SER A 315 -7.63 -23.08 -15.47
CA SER A 315 -6.25 -22.87 -15.00
C SER A 315 -5.63 -21.58 -15.55
N VAL A 316 -5.87 -21.24 -16.82
CA VAL A 316 -5.41 -19.97 -17.41
C VAL A 316 -6.15 -18.78 -16.81
N GLU A 317 -7.45 -18.90 -16.52
CA GLU A 317 -8.22 -17.83 -15.90
C GLU A 317 -7.76 -17.52 -14.48
N GLN A 318 -7.51 -18.56 -13.68
CA GLN A 318 -6.92 -18.40 -12.35
C GLN A 318 -5.52 -17.78 -12.44
N ALA A 319 -4.67 -18.24 -13.37
CA ALA A 319 -3.34 -17.67 -13.56
C ALA A 319 -3.40 -16.18 -13.92
N LEU A 320 -4.42 -15.73 -14.67
CA LEU A 320 -4.63 -14.32 -14.97
C LEU A 320 -5.02 -13.51 -13.72
N ILE A 321 -5.86 -14.06 -12.84
CA ILE A 321 -6.21 -13.45 -11.55
C ILE A 321 -4.95 -13.30 -10.68
N ASP A 322 -4.12 -14.35 -10.62
CA ASP A 322 -2.87 -14.35 -9.86
C ASP A 322 -1.88 -13.31 -10.42
N ALA A 323 -1.68 -13.27 -11.74
CA ALA A 323 -0.80 -12.29 -12.38
C ALA A 323 -1.25 -10.84 -12.15
N ARG A 324 -2.57 -10.58 -12.13
CA ARG A 324 -3.12 -9.26 -11.80
C ARG A 324 -2.81 -8.86 -10.36
N ALA A 325 -2.98 -9.77 -9.41
CA ALA A 325 -2.68 -9.52 -8.01
C ALA A 325 -1.17 -9.32 -7.78
N GLU A 326 -0.31 -10.07 -8.48
CA GLU A 326 1.14 -9.90 -8.47
C GLU A 326 1.55 -8.51 -8.99
N ARG A 327 0.97 -8.06 -10.11
CA ARG A 327 1.21 -6.72 -10.67
C ARG A 327 0.86 -5.62 -9.67
N VAL A 328 -0.31 -5.72 -9.04
CA VAL A 328 -0.76 -4.77 -8.01
C VAL A 328 0.18 -4.79 -6.80
N SER A 329 0.57 -5.98 -6.33
CA SER A 329 1.49 -6.14 -5.20
C SER A 329 2.88 -5.59 -5.49
N ALA A 330 3.39 -5.77 -6.72
CA ALA A 330 4.66 -5.19 -7.16
C ALA A 330 4.58 -3.65 -7.18
N ALA A 331 3.45 -3.08 -7.63
CA ALA A 331 3.22 -1.64 -7.60
C ALA A 331 3.12 -1.07 -6.16
N ILE A 332 2.61 -1.84 -5.20
CA ILE A 332 2.61 -1.46 -3.77
C ILE A 332 4.05 -1.44 -3.23
N ARG A 333 4.80 -2.53 -3.44
CA ARG A 333 6.19 -2.65 -2.97
C ARG A 333 7.10 -1.56 -3.55
N SER A 334 6.94 -1.24 -4.83
CA SER A 334 7.74 -0.18 -5.46
C SER A 334 7.44 1.19 -4.85
N ARG A 335 6.20 1.48 -4.46
CA ARG A 335 5.84 2.75 -3.80
C ARG A 335 6.43 2.88 -2.40
N GLY A 336 6.46 1.79 -1.62
CA GLY A 336 7.13 1.76 -0.31
C GLY A 336 8.64 2.04 -0.40
N ALA A 337 9.27 1.79 -1.55
CA ALA A 337 10.68 2.12 -1.77
C ALA A 337 10.93 3.61 -2.12
N HIS A 338 9.94 4.33 -2.66
CA HIS A 338 10.13 5.63 -3.31
C HIS A 338 9.54 6.85 -2.57
N GLY A 339 8.70 6.69 -1.55
CA GLY A 339 7.95 7.86 -1.08
C GLY A 339 7.14 7.70 0.20
N ASP A 340 7.79 7.33 1.30
CA ASP A 340 7.20 7.38 2.64
C ASP A 340 7.38 8.73 3.35
N ASP A 341 7.61 9.81 2.58
CA ASP A 341 7.67 11.17 3.11
C ASP A 341 6.37 11.56 3.85
N TRP A 342 5.23 10.99 3.45
CA TRP A 342 3.97 11.11 4.18
C TRP A 342 4.10 10.64 5.63
N ALA A 343 4.81 9.53 5.87
CA ALA A 343 4.93 8.92 7.19
C ALA A 343 5.79 9.79 8.11
N ARG A 344 6.85 10.41 7.57
CA ARG A 344 7.68 11.36 8.32
C ARG A 344 6.86 12.60 8.71
N ILE A 345 6.14 13.20 7.77
CA ILE A 345 5.32 14.39 8.00
C ILE A 345 4.21 14.11 9.02
N ASP A 346 3.59 12.94 8.95
CA ASP A 346 2.61 12.49 9.93
C ASP A 346 3.21 12.36 11.32
N VAL A 347 4.41 11.76 11.45
CA VAL A 347 5.09 11.64 12.75
C VAL A 347 5.41 13.01 13.33
N GLU A 348 5.91 13.93 12.51
CA GLU A 348 6.17 15.31 12.94
C GLU A 348 4.89 16.00 13.43
N ARG A 349 3.78 15.84 12.71
CA ARG A 349 2.46 16.36 13.10
C ARG A 349 1.96 15.71 14.41
N LEU A 350 2.03 14.39 14.51
CA LEU A 350 1.58 13.66 15.69
C LEU A 350 2.43 14.01 16.92
N ALA A 351 3.73 14.29 16.75
CA ALA A 351 4.59 14.78 17.80
C ALA A 351 4.25 16.24 18.19
N SER A 352 3.96 17.10 17.20
CA SER A 352 3.72 18.54 17.41
C SER A 352 2.35 18.91 18.00
N ILE A 353 1.37 17.99 18.02
CA ILE A 353 0.08 18.17 18.74
C ILE A 353 0.29 18.48 20.26
N SER A 354 1.52 18.34 20.77
CA SER A 354 1.94 18.72 22.12
C SER A 354 2.38 20.20 22.29
N ALA A 355 1.70 21.17 21.68
CA ALA A 355 1.88 22.60 22.00
C ALA A 355 0.60 23.31 22.51
N THR A 356 -0.59 22.79 22.23
CA THR A 356 -1.86 23.51 22.48
C THR A 356 -2.84 22.79 23.41
N ALA A 357 -2.66 21.49 23.68
CA ALA A 357 -3.53 20.76 24.60
C ALA A 357 -2.82 20.56 25.95
N ALA A 358 -3.26 21.31 26.96
CA ALA A 358 -3.01 20.95 28.36
C ALA A 358 -3.47 19.49 28.58
N ALA A 359 -2.54 18.64 29.00
CA ALA A 359 -2.82 17.22 29.22
C ALA A 359 -3.86 17.04 30.35
N PRO A 360 -4.82 16.11 30.22
CA PRO A 360 -5.59 15.68 31.38
C PRO A 360 -4.65 14.97 32.37
N ALA A 361 -4.77 15.35 33.63
CA ALA A 361 -4.06 14.72 34.74
C ALA A 361 -4.75 13.40 35.10
N ASP A 362 -4.56 12.37 34.28
CA ASP A 362 -4.79 10.99 34.71
C ASP A 362 -3.59 10.15 34.29
N GLY A 363 -2.87 9.68 35.30
CA GLY A 363 -1.77 8.72 35.19
C GLY A 363 -2.27 7.33 34.83
N GLY A 364 -2.95 7.21 33.68
CA GLY A 364 -3.12 5.95 33.00
C GLY A 364 -1.77 5.58 32.39
N ASP A 365 -0.98 4.85 33.14
CA ASP A 365 0.16 4.12 32.63
C ASP A 365 -0.34 3.28 31.45
N CYS A 366 -0.05 3.73 30.21
CA CYS A 366 -0.17 2.83 29.08
C CYS A 366 0.84 1.73 29.39
N GLY A 367 0.35 0.59 29.88
CA GLY A 367 1.12 -0.63 30.09
C GLY A 367 1.79 -1.00 28.78
N CYS A 368 2.95 -0.41 28.56
CA CYS A 368 3.78 -0.54 27.40
C CYS A 368 4.97 -1.38 27.87
N ASP A 369 4.69 -2.64 28.23
CA ASP A 369 5.72 -3.66 28.26
C ASP A 369 6.10 -3.92 26.79
N CYS A 370 7.10 -3.17 26.33
CA CYS A 370 7.74 -3.36 25.05
C CYS A 370 9.01 -4.17 25.30
N ASP A 371 8.90 -5.50 25.27
CA ASP A 371 10.03 -6.39 24.94
C ASP A 371 10.16 -6.55 23.41
#